data_AF-A0A3C1ZIN2-F1
#
_entry.id   AF-A0A3C1ZIN2-F1
#
_cell.length_a   1.000
_cell.length_b   1.000
_cell.length_c   1.000
_cell.angle_alpha   90.00
_cell.angle_beta   90.00
_cell.angle_gamma   90.00
#
_symmetry.space_group_name_H-M   'P 1'
#
loop_
_entity.id
_entity.type
_entity.pdbx_description
1 polymer ?
#
loop_
_entity_poly.entity_id
_entity_poly.type
_entity_poly.pdbx_seq_one_letter_code
_entity_poly.pdbx_strand_id
1 'polypeptide(L)'
;MSNYLQSLGKAGSARRRKITFYVLLLVFVFAALEIFILAYRPPKDALLVEPEVSFLRDEVMLGQQSLPLLLSSGGDPNFISGEYSFTLRLLLPEGTEGSTRKVLVFPQISGSSLEVFFDGEKLGSRGDPVSGQSSIWNSIHQFCLPTQLTAGEHFLEARIQGTYEAGIVA
;
A
#
# COMPACT_ATOMS: atom_id res chain seq x y z
N MET A 1 54.68 -38.79 -7.44
CA MET A 1 53.36 -39.04 -6.82
C MET A 1 52.91 -37.97 -5.82
N SER A 2 53.82 -37.20 -5.20
CA SER A 2 53.51 -36.16 -4.20
C SER A 2 52.79 -34.91 -4.73
N ASN A 3 53.08 -34.47 -5.97
CA ASN A 3 52.54 -33.21 -6.51
C ASN A 3 51.05 -33.27 -6.91
N TYR A 4 50.50 -34.46 -7.20
CA TYR A 4 49.11 -34.60 -7.67
C TYR A 4 48.10 -34.42 -6.52
N LEU A 5 48.42 -34.98 -5.34
CA LEU A 5 47.59 -34.85 -4.12
C LEU A 5 47.60 -33.42 -3.55
N GLN A 6 48.73 -32.70 -3.65
CA GLN A 6 48.79 -31.28 -3.27
C GLN A 6 47.94 -30.38 -4.18
N SER A 7 47.83 -30.70 -5.48
CA SER A 7 47.01 -29.90 -6.41
C SER A 7 45.51 -30.08 -6.17
N LEU A 8 45.08 -31.32 -5.86
CA LEU A 8 43.69 -31.65 -5.51
C LEU A 8 43.23 -30.96 -4.21
N GLY A 9 44.10 -30.88 -3.20
CA GLY A 9 43.81 -30.17 -1.94
C GLY A 9 43.65 -28.66 -2.13
N LYS A 10 44.45 -28.03 -3.01
CA LYS A 10 44.34 -26.60 -3.34
C LYS A 10 43.06 -26.27 -4.13
N ALA A 11 42.66 -27.14 -5.06
CA ALA A 11 41.43 -26.97 -5.84
C ALA A 11 40.16 -27.08 -4.97
N GLY A 12 40.13 -28.03 -4.02
CA GLY A 12 39.04 -28.16 -3.06
C GLY A 12 38.94 -26.97 -2.09
N SER A 13 40.09 -26.46 -1.63
CA SER A 13 40.20 -25.23 -0.81
C SER A 13 39.67 -24.00 -1.55
N ALA A 14 40.05 -23.80 -2.82
CA ALA A 14 39.58 -22.68 -3.62
C ALA A 14 38.08 -22.74 -3.89
N ARG A 15 37.53 -23.94 -4.16
CA ARG A 15 36.08 -24.15 -4.33
C ARG A 15 35.31 -23.86 -3.03
N ARG A 16 35.81 -24.33 -1.89
CA ARG A 16 35.20 -24.03 -0.57
C ARG A 16 35.21 -22.53 -0.27
N ARG A 17 36.32 -21.82 -0.52
CA ARG A 17 36.40 -20.36 -0.33
C ARG A 17 35.39 -19.61 -1.21
N LYS A 18 35.22 -20.03 -2.48
CA LYS A 18 34.19 -19.45 -3.37
C LYS A 18 32.78 -19.68 -2.83
N ILE A 19 32.47 -20.89 -2.38
CA ILE A 19 31.17 -21.22 -1.78
C ILE A 19 30.93 -20.37 -0.53
N THR A 20 31.89 -20.29 0.38
CA THR A 20 31.79 -19.45 1.58
C THR A 20 31.58 -17.97 1.24
N PHE A 21 32.30 -17.46 0.24
CA PHE A 21 32.12 -16.09 -0.24
C PHE A 21 30.70 -15.84 -0.77
N TYR A 22 30.15 -16.73 -1.60
CA TYR A 22 28.78 -16.59 -2.11
C TYR A 22 27.72 -16.68 -1.02
N VAL A 23 27.91 -17.57 -0.04
CA VAL A 23 27.01 -17.66 1.13
C VAL A 23 27.04 -16.37 1.94
N LEU A 24 28.23 -15.81 2.20
CA LEU A 24 28.36 -14.53 2.91
C LEU A 24 27.73 -13.38 2.13
N LEU A 25 27.93 -13.32 0.81
CA LEU A 25 27.31 -12.31 -0.05
C LEU A 25 25.79 -12.38 0.03
N LEU A 26 25.22 -13.59 -0.04
CA LEU A 26 23.79 -13.82 0.05
C LEU A 26 23.24 -13.36 1.41
N VAL A 27 23.91 -13.71 2.51
CA VAL A 27 23.56 -13.22 3.86
C VAL A 27 23.58 -11.69 3.94
N PHE A 28 24.59 -11.04 3.35
CA PHE A 28 24.65 -9.57 3.30
C PHE A 28 23.51 -8.95 2.50
N VAL A 29 23.12 -9.55 1.38
CA VAL A 29 21.97 -9.09 0.58
C VAL A 29 20.68 -9.19 1.40
N PHE A 30 20.46 -10.31 2.09
CA PHE A 30 19.29 -10.47 2.96
C PHE A 30 19.30 -9.47 4.13
N ALA A 31 20.45 -9.26 4.77
CA ALA A 31 20.57 -8.27 5.84
C ALA A 31 20.30 -6.84 5.34
N ALA A 32 20.79 -6.47 4.15
CA ALA A 32 20.52 -5.19 3.54
C ALA A 32 19.03 -5.02 3.20
N LEU A 33 18.37 -6.09 2.72
CA LEU A 33 16.93 -6.09 2.45
C LEU A 33 16.11 -5.91 3.73
N GLU A 34 16.47 -6.59 4.82
CA GLU A 34 15.82 -6.42 6.13
C GLU A 34 15.98 -5.01 6.68
N ILE A 35 17.18 -4.43 6.57
CA ILE A 35 17.42 -3.03 6.96
C ILE A 35 16.59 -2.07 6.11
N PHE A 36 16.46 -2.36 4.81
CA PHE A 36 15.59 -1.60 3.92
C PHE A 36 14.13 -1.71 4.37
N ILE A 37 13.61 -2.91 4.60
CA ILE A 37 12.23 -3.11 5.11
C ILE A 37 12.01 -2.38 6.44
N LEU A 38 12.99 -2.44 7.35
CA LEU A 38 12.95 -1.72 8.62
C LEU A 38 12.94 -0.20 8.44
N ALA A 39 13.70 0.33 7.49
CA ALA A 39 13.75 1.75 7.18
C ALA A 39 12.46 2.28 6.53
N TYR A 40 11.73 1.44 5.81
CA TYR A 40 10.47 1.78 5.14
C TYR A 40 9.22 1.41 5.95
N ARG A 41 9.36 1.07 7.24
CA ARG A 41 8.19 0.94 8.13
C ARG A 41 7.37 2.24 8.14
N PRO A 42 6.05 2.17 8.36
CA PRO A 42 5.23 3.35 8.56
C PRO A 42 5.90 4.29 9.59
N PRO A 43 5.85 5.62 9.37
CA PRO A 43 6.33 6.59 10.35
C PRO A 43 5.79 6.25 11.74
N LYS A 44 6.58 6.47 12.79
CA LYS A 44 6.20 6.11 14.17
C LYS A 44 4.88 6.74 14.63
N ASP A 45 4.53 7.88 14.04
CA ASP A 45 3.31 8.65 14.34
C ASP A 45 2.20 8.45 13.27
N ALA A 46 2.37 7.48 12.38
CA ALA A 46 1.34 7.12 11.41
C ALA A 46 0.16 6.47 12.12
N LEU A 47 -1.02 7.04 11.94
CA LEU A 47 -2.26 6.44 12.39
C LEU A 47 -2.72 5.43 11.33
N LEU A 48 -2.97 4.20 11.76
CA LEU A 48 -3.55 3.17 10.92
C LEU A 48 -5.07 3.30 10.98
N VAL A 49 -5.71 3.19 9.81
CA VAL A 49 -7.18 3.05 9.72
C VAL A 49 -7.62 1.69 10.23
N GLU A 50 -8.86 1.59 10.69
CA GLU A 50 -9.44 0.29 11.01
C GLU A 50 -9.44 -0.59 9.74
N PRO A 51 -9.12 -1.89 9.88
CA PRO A 51 -8.97 -2.75 8.71
C PRO A 51 -10.30 -3.04 8.04
N GLU A 52 -11.42 -2.98 8.77
CA GLU A 52 -12.75 -3.23 8.23
C GLU A 52 -13.30 -2.02 7.49
N VAL A 53 -13.76 -2.28 6.27
CA VAL A 53 -14.28 -1.27 5.36
C VAL A 53 -15.65 -1.73 4.87
N SER A 54 -16.64 -0.87 4.98
CA SER A 54 -17.92 -1.06 4.29
C SER A 54 -17.78 -0.55 2.86
N PHE A 55 -18.26 -1.32 1.89
CA PHE A 55 -18.20 -0.90 0.49
C PHE A 55 -19.55 -1.04 -0.22
N LEU A 56 -19.82 -0.04 -1.05
CA LEU A 56 -21.01 0.09 -1.87
C LEU A 56 -20.61 0.11 -3.33
N ARG A 57 -21.49 -0.34 -4.21
CA ARG A 57 -21.40 -0.10 -5.65
C ARG A 57 -22.68 0.53 -6.15
N ASP A 58 -22.58 1.69 -6.79
CA ASP A 58 -23.73 2.44 -7.30
C ASP A 58 -24.82 2.57 -6.21
N GLU A 59 -24.41 2.98 -5.00
CA GLU A 59 -25.24 3.12 -3.80
C GLU A 59 -25.83 1.83 -3.21
N VAL A 60 -25.54 0.66 -3.80
CA VAL A 60 -25.94 -0.65 -3.27
C VAL A 60 -24.87 -1.19 -2.32
N MET A 61 -25.24 -1.40 -1.06
CA MET A 61 -24.35 -2.01 -0.05
C MET A 61 -23.97 -3.44 -0.44
N LEU A 62 -22.68 -3.70 -0.64
CA LEU A 62 -22.18 -5.02 -1.01
C LEU A 62 -21.67 -5.81 0.20
N GLY A 63 -21.30 -5.14 1.28
CA GLY A 63 -20.93 -5.76 2.56
C GLY A 63 -19.76 -5.06 3.25
N GLN A 64 -19.14 -5.76 4.18
CA GLN A 64 -17.91 -5.36 4.87
C GLN A 64 -16.78 -6.30 4.49
N GLN A 65 -15.58 -5.77 4.27
CA GLN A 65 -14.38 -6.55 4.00
C GLN A 65 -13.15 -5.90 4.65
N SER A 66 -12.10 -6.68 4.86
CA SER A 66 -10.85 -6.19 5.47
C SER A 66 -9.82 -5.75 4.43
N LEU A 67 -9.14 -4.63 4.66
CA LEU A 67 -7.98 -4.23 3.85
C LEU A 67 -6.84 -5.25 3.93
N PRO A 68 -6.08 -5.45 2.83
CA PRO A 68 -6.24 -4.83 1.50
C PRO A 68 -7.37 -5.46 0.65
N LEU A 69 -8.05 -4.64 -0.16
CA LEU A 69 -9.27 -4.97 -0.91
C LEU A 69 -9.12 -4.92 -2.43
N LEU A 70 -7.93 -5.22 -2.97
CA LEU A 70 -7.78 -5.34 -4.42
C LEU A 70 -8.61 -6.53 -4.93
N LEU A 71 -9.80 -6.24 -5.46
CA LEU A 71 -10.76 -7.27 -5.88
C LEU A 71 -10.29 -8.07 -7.10
N SER A 72 -9.47 -7.48 -7.98
CA SER A 72 -8.52 -8.22 -8.84
C SER A 72 -7.61 -7.23 -9.55
N SER A 73 -6.39 -7.64 -9.92
CA SER A 73 -5.57 -6.93 -10.89
C SER A 73 -5.88 -7.49 -12.29
N GLY A 74 -6.84 -6.91 -12.99
CA GLY A 74 -7.01 -7.04 -14.43
C GLY A 74 -7.53 -8.38 -14.94
N GLY A 75 -8.38 -9.09 -14.20
CA GLY A 75 -8.77 -10.43 -14.64
C GLY A 75 -10.06 -11.05 -14.08
N ASP A 76 -10.85 -10.38 -13.26
CA ASP A 76 -12.15 -10.94 -12.87
C ASP A 76 -13.17 -10.78 -14.02
N PRO A 77 -13.56 -11.87 -14.71
CA PRO A 77 -14.57 -11.79 -15.77
C PRO A 77 -15.95 -11.38 -15.25
N ASN A 78 -16.18 -11.43 -13.94
CA ASN A 78 -17.41 -11.02 -13.29
C ASN A 78 -17.34 -9.60 -12.71
N PHE A 79 -16.25 -8.86 -12.95
CA PHE A 79 -16.18 -7.47 -12.51
C PHE A 79 -17.26 -6.65 -13.20
N ILE A 80 -17.95 -5.83 -12.42
CA ILE A 80 -19.02 -4.96 -12.90
C ILE A 80 -18.52 -3.52 -12.82
N SER A 81 -18.36 -2.87 -13.97
CA SER A 81 -17.99 -1.45 -13.99
C SER A 81 -19.04 -0.59 -13.27
N GLY A 82 -18.59 0.41 -12.51
CA GLY A 82 -19.47 1.28 -11.73
C GLY A 82 -18.69 2.18 -10.78
N GLU A 83 -19.40 2.99 -10.00
CA GLU A 83 -18.81 3.73 -8.89
C GLU A 83 -18.77 2.83 -7.66
N TYR A 84 -17.59 2.72 -7.05
CA TYR A 84 -17.37 1.95 -5.82
C TYR A 84 -17.02 2.91 -4.68
N SER A 85 -17.82 2.91 -3.62
CA SER A 85 -17.59 3.75 -2.44
C SER A 85 -17.12 2.89 -1.28
N PHE A 86 -15.97 3.24 -0.71
CA PHE A 86 -15.35 2.56 0.43
C PHE A 86 -15.37 3.51 1.62
N THR A 87 -16.02 3.11 2.71
CA THR A 87 -16.03 3.88 3.96
C THR A 87 -15.16 3.20 4.99
N LEU A 88 -14.14 3.91 5.43
CA LEU A 88 -13.17 3.50 6.44
C LEU A 88 -13.39 4.29 7.72
N ARG A 89 -13.31 3.60 8.84
CA ARG A 89 -13.37 4.21 10.16
C ARG A 89 -11.96 4.57 10.64
N LEU A 90 -11.81 5.80 11.13
CA LEU A 90 -10.57 6.32 11.67
C LEU A 90 -10.79 6.79 13.11
N LEU A 91 -10.01 6.27 14.05
CA LEU A 91 -10.02 6.74 15.43
C LEU A 91 -8.83 7.69 15.66
N LEU A 92 -9.11 8.98 15.84
CA LEU A 92 -8.10 9.98 16.16
C LEU A 92 -7.90 10.05 17.69
N PRO A 93 -6.68 9.83 18.20
CA PRO A 93 -6.42 9.89 19.63
C PRO A 93 -6.50 11.31 20.19
N GLU A 94 -6.75 11.44 21.49
CA GLU A 94 -6.64 12.72 22.21
C GLU A 94 -5.24 13.33 22.04
N GLY A 95 -5.17 14.66 21.97
CA GLY A 95 -3.90 15.38 21.69
C GLY A 95 -3.51 15.41 20.21
N THR A 96 -4.36 14.91 19.31
CA THR A 96 -4.24 15.12 17.86
C THR A 96 -4.44 16.60 17.49
N GLU A 97 -5.20 17.32 18.31
CA GLU A 97 -5.54 18.74 18.18
C GLU A 97 -4.28 19.61 18.32
N GLY A 98 -3.83 20.23 17.23
CA GLY A 98 -2.66 21.12 17.23
C GLY A 98 -1.32 20.49 16.81
N SER A 99 -1.31 19.21 16.43
CA SER A 99 -0.13 18.56 15.87
C SER A 99 0.02 18.82 14.35
N THR A 100 1.27 18.73 13.87
CA THR A 100 1.71 18.80 12.47
C THR A 100 0.67 18.34 11.43
N ARG A 101 0.56 19.08 10.32
CA ARG A 101 -0.34 18.79 9.19
C ARG A 101 -0.34 17.30 8.85
N LYS A 102 -1.48 16.63 9.02
CA LYS A 102 -1.63 15.22 8.70
C LYS A 102 -1.97 15.03 7.22
N VAL A 103 -1.44 13.95 6.67
CA VAL A 103 -1.63 13.56 5.28
C VAL A 103 -2.16 12.14 5.28
N LEU A 104 -3.25 11.94 4.57
CA LEU A 104 -3.76 10.64 4.22
C LEU A 104 -3.00 10.12 3.00
N VAL A 105 -2.50 8.89 3.10
CA VAL A 105 -1.73 8.24 2.05
C VAL A 105 -2.47 6.99 1.62
N PHE A 106 -2.71 6.87 0.31
CA PHE A 106 -3.12 5.64 -0.32
C PHE A 106 -1.91 5.05 -1.05
N PRO A 107 -1.27 4.00 -0.51
CA PRO A 107 -0.10 3.38 -1.11
C PRO A 107 -0.36 2.88 -2.53
N GLN A 108 -1.56 2.31 -2.74
CA GLN A 108 -1.96 1.76 -4.02
C GLN A 108 -3.49 1.81 -4.16
N ILE A 109 -3.92 2.30 -5.32
CA ILE A 109 -5.32 2.37 -5.74
C ILE A 109 -5.44 1.69 -7.10
N SER A 110 -6.56 1.02 -7.29
CA SER A 110 -7.01 0.47 -8.56
C SER A 110 -8.32 1.12 -8.94
N GLY A 111 -8.34 1.83 -10.07
CA GLY A 111 -9.50 2.54 -10.59
C GLY A 111 -9.13 3.60 -11.63
N SER A 112 -10.14 4.11 -12.34
CA SER A 112 -10.00 5.17 -13.33
C SER A 112 -9.98 6.58 -12.71
N SER A 113 -10.65 6.77 -11.58
CA SER A 113 -10.58 7.98 -10.74
C SER A 113 -10.73 7.62 -9.27
N LEU A 114 -10.33 8.55 -8.40
CA LEU A 114 -10.48 8.51 -6.96
C LEU A 114 -10.98 9.87 -6.48
N GLU A 115 -12.02 9.87 -5.66
CA GLU A 115 -12.44 11.01 -4.85
C GLU A 115 -12.37 10.64 -3.39
N VAL A 116 -11.94 11.58 -2.55
CA VAL A 116 -11.75 11.34 -1.12
C VAL A 116 -12.51 12.37 -0.32
N PHE A 117 -13.27 11.89 0.67
CA PHE A 117 -14.04 12.70 1.59
C PHE A 117 -13.68 12.35 3.03
N PHE A 118 -13.68 13.35 3.90
CA PHE A 118 -13.46 13.22 5.34
C PHE A 118 -14.64 13.83 6.06
N ASP A 119 -15.37 13.02 6.83
CA ASP A 119 -16.62 13.41 7.49
C ASP A 119 -17.63 14.08 6.52
N GLY A 120 -17.66 13.60 5.28
CA GLY A 120 -18.51 14.12 4.21
C GLY A 120 -17.95 15.34 3.45
N GLU A 121 -16.85 15.95 3.89
CA GLU A 121 -16.19 17.05 3.17
C GLU A 121 -15.19 16.50 2.16
N LYS A 122 -15.26 16.97 0.90
CA LYS A 122 -14.34 16.53 -0.16
C LYS A 122 -12.93 17.08 0.07
N LEU A 123 -11.97 16.18 0.29
CA LEU A 123 -10.54 16.52 0.39
C LEU A 123 -9.90 16.75 -0.99
N GLY A 124 -10.37 16.02 -2.02
CA GLY A 124 -9.87 16.16 -3.37
C GLY A 124 -10.17 14.96 -4.27
N SER A 125 -9.64 15.01 -5.49
CA SER A 125 -9.75 13.93 -6.47
C SER A 125 -8.46 13.69 -7.24
N ARG A 126 -8.34 12.51 -7.85
CA ARG A 126 -7.26 12.08 -8.74
C ARG A 126 -7.83 11.28 -9.89
N GLY A 127 -7.33 11.52 -11.10
CA GLY A 127 -7.87 10.91 -12.31
C GLY A 127 -9.20 11.55 -12.71
N ASP A 128 -9.41 11.70 -14.01
CA ASP A 128 -10.65 12.20 -14.56
C ASP A 128 -10.82 11.61 -15.97
N PRO A 129 -11.42 10.41 -16.08
CA PRO A 129 -11.61 9.75 -17.36
C PRO A 129 -12.57 10.52 -18.27
N VAL A 130 -13.46 11.36 -17.72
CA VAL A 130 -14.43 12.14 -18.50
C VAL A 130 -13.72 13.28 -19.25
N SER A 131 -12.75 13.95 -18.63
CA SER A 131 -11.92 14.96 -19.29
C SER A 131 -10.67 14.41 -19.98
N GLY A 132 -10.50 13.08 -19.98
CA GLY A 132 -9.36 12.40 -20.61
C GLY A 132 -8.04 12.50 -19.84
N GLN A 133 -8.09 12.81 -18.54
CA GLN A 133 -6.92 12.76 -17.67
C GLN A 133 -6.56 11.32 -17.31
N SER A 134 -5.26 11.06 -17.17
CA SER A 134 -4.70 9.74 -16.92
C SER A 134 -5.35 9.05 -15.72
N SER A 135 -5.64 7.77 -15.90
CA SER A 135 -6.08 6.86 -14.85
C SER A 135 -5.01 6.67 -13.77
N ILE A 136 -5.43 6.39 -12.54
CA ILE A 136 -4.61 6.48 -11.32
C ILE A 136 -3.99 5.16 -10.84
N TRP A 137 -3.94 4.17 -11.74
CA TRP A 137 -3.49 2.81 -11.46
C TRP A 137 -2.14 2.74 -10.75
N ASN A 138 -2.08 1.94 -9.68
CA ASN A 138 -0.83 1.49 -9.04
C ASN A 138 0.15 2.61 -8.68
N SER A 139 -0.37 3.73 -8.20
CA SER A 139 0.43 4.88 -7.76
C SER A 139 0.03 5.34 -6.36
N ILE A 140 0.98 6.01 -5.69
CA ILE A 140 0.76 6.58 -4.36
C ILE A 140 -0.02 7.88 -4.50
N HIS A 141 -1.13 7.99 -3.77
CA HIS A 141 -1.93 9.21 -3.71
C HIS A 141 -1.93 9.80 -2.30
N GLN A 142 -1.86 11.12 -2.22
CA GLN A 142 -1.79 11.84 -0.96
C GLN A 142 -2.83 12.95 -0.92
N PHE A 143 -3.52 13.05 0.21
CA PHE A 143 -4.53 14.07 0.48
C PHE A 143 -4.25 14.69 1.85
N CYS A 144 -4.36 16.01 1.94
CA CYS A 144 -4.19 16.70 3.21
C CYS A 144 -5.50 16.61 3.99
N LEU A 145 -5.41 16.22 5.27
CA LEU A 145 -6.53 16.31 6.18
C LEU A 145 -6.77 17.79 6.58
N PRO A 146 -7.99 18.12 7.06
CA PRO A 146 -8.28 19.42 7.64
C PRO A 146 -7.29 19.76 8.77
N THR A 147 -7.00 21.05 8.96
CA THR A 147 -6.04 21.49 9.99
C THR A 147 -6.59 21.40 11.40
N GLN A 148 -7.92 21.47 11.56
CA GLN A 148 -8.62 21.34 12.82
C GLN A 148 -9.24 19.94 12.88
N LEU A 149 -8.45 18.99 13.36
CA LEU A 149 -8.92 17.64 13.66
C LEU A 149 -9.31 17.57 15.13
N THR A 150 -10.50 17.07 15.41
CA THR A 150 -10.93 16.74 16.77
C THR A 150 -10.48 15.31 17.11
N ALA A 151 -10.35 15.01 18.40
CA ALA A 151 -10.23 13.63 18.83
C ALA A 151 -11.56 12.89 18.66
N GLY A 152 -11.50 11.58 18.41
CA GLY A 152 -12.68 10.72 18.31
C GLY A 152 -12.79 9.94 17.02
N GLU A 153 -14.01 9.53 16.71
CA GLU A 153 -14.35 8.72 15.54
C GLU A 153 -14.61 9.63 14.33
N HIS A 154 -13.97 9.28 13.22
CA HIS A 154 -14.08 9.95 11.94
C HIS A 154 -14.31 8.94 10.83
N PHE A 155 -14.93 9.39 9.74
CA PHE A 155 -15.22 8.57 8.58
C PHE A 155 -14.50 9.09 7.35
N LEU A 156 -13.71 8.21 6.74
CA LEU A 156 -13.06 8.45 5.47
C LEU A 156 -13.85 7.73 4.39
N GLU A 157 -14.29 8.44 3.37
CA GLU A 157 -14.94 7.85 2.20
C GLU A 157 -14.03 8.00 0.98
N ALA A 158 -13.74 6.89 0.31
CA ALA A 158 -13.02 6.85 -0.95
C ALA A 158 -13.97 6.35 -2.05
N ARG A 159 -14.25 7.18 -3.05
CA ARG A 159 -15.04 6.81 -4.23
C ARG A 159 -14.12 6.54 -5.39
N ILE A 160 -14.29 5.37 -6.00
CA ILE A 160 -13.44 4.88 -7.08
C ILE A 160 -14.31 4.54 -8.28
N GLN A 161 -14.03 5.16 -9.41
CA GLN A 161 -14.66 4.75 -10.67
C GLN A 161 -13.96 3.50 -11.20
N GLY A 162 -14.60 2.34 -11.03
CA GLY A 162 -14.11 1.05 -11.50
C GLY A 162 -14.47 0.81 -12.97
N THR A 163 -13.45 0.56 -13.81
CA THR A 163 -13.67 0.18 -15.23
C THR A 163 -13.50 -1.32 -15.44
N TYR A 164 -12.42 -1.88 -14.91
CA TYR A 164 -12.12 -3.32 -14.95
C TYR A 164 -11.74 -3.89 -13.57
N GLU A 165 -11.42 -3.01 -12.62
CA GLU A 165 -11.19 -3.33 -11.22
C GLU A 165 -11.40 -2.05 -10.38
N ALA A 166 -11.64 -2.23 -9.09
CA ALA A 166 -11.73 -1.17 -8.09
C ALA A 166 -11.18 -1.70 -6.75
N GLY A 167 -10.31 -0.95 -6.08
CA GLY A 167 -9.79 -1.38 -4.78
C GLY A 167 -8.70 -0.50 -4.19
N ILE A 168 -8.43 -0.77 -2.90
CA ILE A 168 -7.47 -0.05 -2.07
C ILE A 168 -6.54 -1.06 -1.38
N VAL A 169 -5.23 -0.77 -1.36
CA VAL A 169 -4.25 -1.48 -0.52
C VAL A 169 -3.75 -0.52 0.55
N ALA A 170 -3.70 -0.98 1.80
CA ALA A 170 -3.11 -0.27 2.93
C ALA A 170 -1.89 -1.04 3.46
#